data_AF-A0A7S0WVB6-F1
#
_entry.id   AF-A0A7S0WVB6-F1
#
_cell.length_a   1.000
_cell.length_b   1.000
_cell.length_c   1.000
_cell.angle_alpha   90.00
_cell.angle_beta   90.00
_cell.angle_gamma   90.00
#
_symmetry.space_group_name_H-M   'P 1'
#
loop_
_entity.id
_entity.type
_entity.pdbx_description
1 polymer ?
#
loop_
_entity_poly.entity_id
_entity_poly.type
_entity_poly.pdbx_seq_one_letter_code
_entity_poly.pdbx_strand_id
1 'polypeptide(L)'
;GGLVYVRRSRLPDRKDPGQPNRKDLPGSGTVTGTDADLRRLSMQDSATILRRLGVNDEEIGMLSRWERIALVRQLSSAAAADGSHAGLGRFARGTRMSIAQQLQQQREAHTKALSAQLAVLRTGVDSDDEPGSPASAKTPANSDTEEEGDVDMEAFAGDLE
;
A
#
# COMPACT_ATOMS: atom_id res chain seq x y z
N GLY A 1 16.76 21.78 1.59
CA GLY A 1 15.28 21.69 1.69
C GLY A 1 14.92 20.84 2.89
N GLY A 2 14.05 21.32 3.77
CA GLY A 2 13.70 20.63 5.02
C GLY A 2 12.49 19.69 4.88
N LEU A 3 12.39 18.73 5.81
CA LEU A 3 11.21 17.87 5.96
C LEU A 3 10.13 18.58 6.80
N VAL A 4 8.91 18.66 6.28
CA VAL A 4 7.76 19.23 7.01
C VAL A 4 7.02 18.10 7.74
N TYR A 5 6.99 18.16 9.07
CA TYR A 5 6.35 17.15 9.92
C TYR A 5 4.83 17.39 10.01
N VAL A 6 4.06 16.78 9.11
CA VAL A 6 2.60 16.72 9.17
C VAL A 6 2.15 15.34 9.66
N ARG A 7 1.37 15.29 10.75
CA ARG A 7 0.79 14.06 11.28
C ARG A 7 -0.36 13.58 10.39
N ARG A 8 -0.05 12.77 9.37
CA ARG A 8 -1.07 12.11 8.53
C ARG A 8 -1.90 11.14 9.40
N SER A 9 -3.18 11.43 9.56
CA SER A 9 -4.14 10.58 10.27
C SER A 9 -4.45 9.31 9.48
N ARG A 10 -4.75 8.20 10.18
CA ARG A 10 -5.19 6.93 9.55
C ARG A 10 -6.71 6.79 9.48
N LEU A 11 -7.46 7.77 9.97
CA LEU A 11 -8.92 7.77 9.93
C LEU A 11 -9.42 8.20 8.54
N PRO A 12 -10.61 7.73 8.09
CA PRO A 12 -11.20 8.19 6.85
C PRO A 12 -11.38 9.71 6.87
N ASP A 13 -10.96 10.34 5.79
CA ASP A 13 -10.85 11.79 5.65
C ASP A 13 -12.18 12.49 6.03
N ARG A 14 -12.14 13.48 6.93
CA ARG A 14 -13.30 14.35 7.18
C ARG A 14 -13.40 15.32 6.02
N LYS A 15 -14.62 15.56 5.52
CA LYS A 15 -14.83 16.31 4.29
C LYS A 15 -14.75 17.82 4.56
N ASP A 16 -13.57 18.39 4.33
CA ASP A 16 -13.38 19.85 4.39
C ASP A 16 -14.17 20.56 3.26
N PRO A 17 -14.79 21.73 3.53
CA PRO A 17 -15.57 22.49 2.56
C PRO A 17 -14.64 23.25 1.58
N GLY A 18 -13.93 22.51 0.73
CA GLY A 18 -13.00 23.06 -0.26
C GLY A 18 -12.22 22.03 -1.09
N GLN A 19 -12.22 20.74 -0.70
CA GLN A 19 -11.64 19.69 -1.54
C GLN A 19 -12.45 19.49 -2.83
N PRO A 20 -11.80 19.15 -3.97
CA PRO A 20 -12.49 18.71 -5.18
C PRO A 20 -13.37 17.48 -4.89
N ASN A 21 -14.37 17.22 -5.73
CA ASN A 21 -15.32 16.14 -5.50
C ASN A 21 -14.54 14.83 -5.41
N ARG A 22 -14.79 13.99 -4.39
CA ARG A 22 -13.96 12.78 -4.19
C ARG A 22 -13.84 11.96 -5.47
N LYS A 23 -14.94 11.88 -6.23
CA LYS A 23 -15.09 11.30 -7.58
C LYS A 23 -13.95 11.61 -8.56
N ASP A 24 -13.35 12.78 -8.43
CA ASP A 24 -12.34 13.32 -9.35
C ASP A 24 -10.91 12.93 -8.93
N LEU A 25 -10.71 12.39 -7.72
CA LEU A 25 -9.44 11.78 -7.31
C LEU A 25 -9.28 10.37 -7.92
N PRO A 26 -8.11 10.02 -8.48
CA PRO A 26 -7.83 8.67 -8.95
C PRO A 26 -7.95 7.66 -7.80
N GLY A 27 -8.80 6.65 -7.98
CA GLY A 27 -9.09 5.60 -6.98
C GLY A 27 -10.38 5.81 -6.17
N SER A 28 -11.02 6.98 -6.22
CA SER A 28 -12.20 7.30 -5.42
C SER A 28 -13.48 6.52 -5.76
N GLY A 29 -13.59 6.03 -7.00
CA GLY A 29 -14.66 5.16 -7.45
C GLY A 29 -14.44 3.67 -7.13
N THR A 30 -13.28 3.29 -6.59
CA THR A 30 -12.89 1.87 -6.51
C THR A 30 -13.61 1.12 -5.38
N VAL A 31 -14.66 0.39 -5.73
CA VAL A 31 -15.35 -0.49 -4.77
C VAL A 31 -14.40 -1.63 -4.40
N THR A 32 -13.86 -1.59 -3.18
CA THR A 32 -12.91 -2.59 -2.63
C THR A 32 -11.68 -2.89 -3.52
N GLY A 33 -11.13 -1.88 -4.19
CA GLY A 33 -9.92 -2.04 -5.02
C GLY A 33 -10.14 -2.69 -6.39
N THR A 34 -11.39 -2.72 -6.87
CA THR A 34 -11.74 -2.92 -8.29
C THR A 34 -12.13 -1.58 -8.90
N ASP A 35 -11.70 -1.31 -10.14
CA ASP A 35 -12.02 -0.07 -10.88
C ASP A 35 -13.47 -0.08 -11.41
N ALA A 36 -13.95 -1.26 -11.84
CA ALA A 36 -15.34 -1.46 -12.26
C ALA A 36 -16.22 -2.04 -11.14
N ASP A 37 -17.40 -1.46 -10.92
CA ASP A 37 -18.40 -2.01 -10.00
C ASP A 37 -19.12 -3.21 -10.62
N LEU A 38 -18.55 -4.39 -10.36
CA LEU A 38 -19.09 -5.71 -10.70
C LEU A 38 -20.56 -5.91 -10.29
N ARG A 39 -21.09 -5.20 -9.28
CA ARG A 39 -22.51 -5.33 -8.85
C ARG A 39 -23.48 -4.74 -9.87
N ARG A 40 -23.03 -3.77 -10.67
CA ARG A 40 -23.82 -3.07 -11.70
C ARG A 40 -23.73 -3.70 -13.08
N LEU A 41 -22.80 -4.62 -13.29
CA LEU A 41 -22.57 -5.34 -14.55
C LEU A 41 -23.81 -6.17 -14.94
N SER A 42 -24.31 -6.08 -16.18
CA SER A 42 -25.48 -6.88 -16.59
C SER A 42 -25.16 -8.37 -16.75
N MET A 43 -26.19 -9.22 -16.91
CA MET A 43 -26.00 -10.65 -17.21
C MET A 43 -25.39 -10.88 -18.60
N GLN A 44 -25.60 -9.95 -19.54
CA GLN A 44 -25.09 -10.03 -20.91
C GLN A 44 -23.65 -9.52 -20.99
N ASP A 45 -23.31 -8.48 -20.22
CA ASP A 45 -21.94 -7.99 -20.11
C ASP A 45 -21.03 -9.02 -19.40
N SER A 46 -21.52 -9.64 -18.32
CA SER A 46 -20.76 -10.68 -17.61
C SER A 46 -20.50 -11.91 -18.49
N ALA A 47 -21.49 -12.36 -19.27
CA ALA A 47 -21.28 -13.40 -20.29
C ALA A 47 -20.23 -12.98 -21.33
N THR A 48 -20.30 -11.74 -21.82
CA THR A 48 -19.34 -11.23 -22.82
C THR A 48 -17.92 -11.16 -22.28
N ILE A 49 -17.73 -10.81 -20.99
CA ILE A 49 -16.42 -10.82 -20.33
C ILE A 49 -15.92 -12.25 -20.11
N LEU A 50 -16.78 -13.17 -19.67
CA LEU A 50 -16.41 -14.58 -19.46
C LEU A 50 -16.01 -15.29 -20.77
N ARG A 51 -16.70 -15.03 -21.89
CA ARG A 51 -16.26 -15.52 -23.23
C ARG A 51 -14.87 -15.00 -23.61
N ARG A 52 -14.58 -13.72 -23.35
CA ARG A 52 -13.26 -13.12 -23.61
C ARG A 52 -12.15 -13.69 -22.72
N LEU A 53 -12.52 -14.32 -21.61
CA LEU A 53 -11.64 -15.06 -20.70
C LEU A 53 -11.60 -16.57 -21.00
N GLY A 54 -12.22 -17.02 -22.10
CA GLY A 54 -12.17 -18.41 -22.56
C GLY A 54 -13.20 -19.36 -21.96
N VAL A 55 -14.23 -18.87 -21.26
CA VAL A 55 -15.29 -19.72 -20.67
C VAL A 55 -16.37 -20.06 -21.70
N ASN A 56 -16.82 -21.31 -21.71
CA ASN A 56 -17.83 -21.83 -22.64
C ASN A 56 -19.23 -21.23 -22.38
N ASP A 57 -20.01 -21.04 -23.45
CA ASP A 57 -21.36 -20.45 -23.35
C ASP A 57 -22.38 -21.33 -22.60
N GLU A 58 -22.23 -22.66 -22.66
CA GLU A 58 -23.08 -23.61 -21.93
C GLU A 58 -22.87 -23.49 -20.41
N GLU A 59 -21.61 -23.45 -19.97
CA GLU A 59 -21.23 -23.21 -18.58
C GLU A 59 -21.75 -21.85 -18.09
N ILE A 60 -21.51 -20.79 -18.88
CA ILE A 60 -22.04 -19.45 -18.60
C ILE A 60 -23.57 -19.52 -18.42
N GLY A 61 -24.27 -20.23 -19.31
CA GLY A 61 -25.72 -20.42 -19.28
C GLY A 61 -26.25 -20.98 -17.95
N MET A 62 -25.58 -21.98 -17.39
CA MET A 62 -25.97 -22.63 -16.13
C MET A 62 -25.71 -21.77 -14.88
N LEU A 63 -24.75 -20.84 -14.93
CA LEU A 63 -24.31 -20.05 -13.78
C LEU A 63 -25.26 -18.91 -13.43
N SER A 64 -25.58 -18.78 -12.15
CA SER A 64 -26.34 -17.67 -11.59
C SER A 64 -25.57 -16.34 -11.71
N ARG A 65 -26.30 -15.23 -11.49
CA ARG A 65 -25.70 -13.89 -11.44
C ARG A 65 -24.51 -13.79 -10.48
N TRP A 66 -24.63 -14.40 -9.30
CA TRP A 66 -23.59 -14.33 -8.27
C TRP A 66 -22.33 -15.10 -8.68
N GLU A 67 -22.50 -16.30 -9.24
CA GLU A 67 -21.39 -17.16 -9.66
C GLU A 67 -20.66 -16.56 -10.87
N ARG A 68 -21.39 -16.02 -11.86
CA ARG A 68 -20.76 -15.27 -12.98
C ARG A 68 -19.90 -14.11 -12.48
N ILE A 69 -20.36 -13.35 -11.48
CA ILE A 69 -19.58 -12.24 -10.90
C ILE A 69 -18.37 -12.75 -10.10
N ALA A 70 -18.48 -13.90 -9.42
CA ALA A 70 -17.36 -14.52 -8.74
C ALA A 70 -16.27 -14.96 -9.74
N LEU A 71 -16.65 -15.64 -10.82
CA LEU A 71 -15.74 -16.06 -11.89
C LEU A 71 -15.09 -14.88 -12.62
N VAL A 72 -15.85 -13.84 -13.00
CA VAL A 72 -15.28 -12.62 -13.60
C VAL A 72 -14.19 -12.05 -12.70
N ARG A 73 -14.43 -11.96 -11.39
CA ARG A 73 -13.44 -11.45 -10.43
C ARG A 73 -12.21 -12.36 -10.34
N GLN A 74 -12.39 -13.68 -10.26
CA GLN A 74 -11.29 -14.65 -10.18
C GLN A 74 -10.42 -14.60 -11.44
N LEU A 75 -11.03 -14.81 -12.60
CA LEU A 75 -10.35 -14.85 -13.89
C LEU A 75 -9.73 -13.50 -14.28
N SER A 76 -10.39 -12.38 -14.00
CA SER A 76 -9.79 -11.05 -14.27
C SER A 76 -8.62 -10.75 -13.33
N SER A 77 -8.64 -11.24 -12.09
CA SER A 77 -7.52 -11.08 -11.16
C SER A 77 -6.33 -11.97 -11.56
N ALA A 78 -6.58 -13.21 -11.98
CA ALA A 78 -5.56 -14.09 -12.53
C ALA A 78 -4.95 -13.50 -13.82
N ALA A 79 -5.77 -13.05 -14.77
CA ALA A 79 -5.32 -12.44 -16.02
C ALA A 79 -4.57 -11.11 -15.84
N ALA A 80 -4.83 -10.38 -14.74
CA ALA A 80 -4.08 -9.18 -14.38
C ALA A 80 -2.72 -9.50 -13.73
N ALA A 81 -2.60 -10.63 -13.02
CA ALA A 81 -1.34 -11.11 -12.48
C ALA A 81 -0.42 -11.70 -13.58
N ASP A 82 -1.01 -12.40 -14.55
CA ASP A 82 -0.33 -13.01 -15.70
C ASP A 82 -0.07 -12.01 -16.86
N GLY A 83 -0.71 -10.85 -16.84
CA GLY A 83 -0.58 -9.80 -17.88
C GLY A 83 -1.24 -10.14 -19.24
N SER A 84 -1.72 -11.38 -19.42
CA SER A 84 -2.20 -11.95 -20.68
C SER A 84 -3.40 -11.21 -21.32
N HIS A 85 -4.25 -10.52 -20.53
CA HIS A 85 -5.42 -9.81 -21.07
C HIS A 85 -5.43 -8.30 -20.75
N ALA A 86 -4.73 -7.55 -21.60
CA ALA A 86 -4.77 -6.08 -21.59
C ALA A 86 -6.21 -5.55 -21.66
N GLY A 87 -6.62 -4.79 -20.64
CA GLY A 87 -7.94 -4.14 -20.55
C GLY A 87 -8.96 -4.81 -19.63
N LEU A 88 -8.77 -6.08 -19.24
CA LEU A 88 -9.63 -6.77 -18.25
C LEU A 88 -9.21 -6.52 -16.79
N GLY A 89 -8.00 -5.99 -16.57
CA GLY A 89 -7.49 -5.61 -15.24
C GLY A 89 -8.37 -4.63 -14.45
N ARG A 90 -9.31 -3.92 -15.09
CA ARG A 90 -10.32 -3.08 -14.41
C ARG A 90 -11.28 -3.88 -13.49
N PHE A 91 -11.46 -5.17 -13.77
CA PHE A 91 -12.27 -6.10 -12.98
C PHE A 91 -11.42 -6.93 -11.97
N ALA A 92 -10.09 -6.81 -12.04
CA ALA A 92 -9.19 -7.44 -11.08
C ALA A 92 -9.27 -6.75 -9.72
N ARG A 93 -9.19 -7.52 -8.64
CA ARG A 93 -8.95 -6.95 -7.31
C ARG A 93 -7.47 -6.58 -7.22
N GLY A 94 -7.16 -5.29 -7.13
CA GLY A 94 -5.81 -4.84 -6.83
C GLY A 94 -5.36 -5.35 -5.45
N THR A 95 -4.22 -6.04 -5.40
CA THR A 95 -3.57 -6.41 -4.15
C THR A 95 -3.26 -5.16 -3.35
N ARG A 96 -3.95 -4.99 -2.21
CA ARG A 96 -3.63 -3.91 -1.28
C ARG A 96 -2.34 -4.28 -0.56
N MET A 97 -1.36 -3.38 -0.57
CA MET A 97 -0.14 -3.53 0.23
C MET A 97 -0.53 -3.82 1.68
N SER A 98 0.10 -4.82 2.30
CA SER A 98 -0.13 -5.11 3.71
C SER A 98 0.31 -3.93 4.59
N ILE A 99 -0.22 -3.82 5.80
CA ILE A 99 0.17 -2.75 6.74
C ILE A 99 1.69 -2.80 7.01
N ALA A 100 2.28 -4.00 7.07
CA ALA A 100 3.72 -4.20 7.19
C ALA A 100 4.48 -3.70 5.95
N GLN A 101 4.02 -4.04 4.74
CA GLN A 101 4.62 -3.53 3.49
C GLN A 101 4.52 -2.01 3.36
N GLN A 102 3.38 -1.43 3.73
CA GLN A 102 3.19 0.02 3.71
C GLN A 102 4.13 0.72 4.71
N LEU A 103 4.31 0.16 5.91
CA LEU A 103 5.29 0.66 6.88
C LEU A 103 6.72 0.54 6.35
N GLN A 104 7.07 -0.59 5.73
CA GLN A 104 8.38 -0.81 5.12
C GLN A 104 8.68 0.24 4.03
N GLN A 105 7.74 0.50 3.13
CA GLN A 105 7.87 1.56 2.12
C GLN A 105 8.04 2.96 2.72
N GLN A 106 7.33 3.28 3.82
CA GLN A 106 7.55 4.56 4.51
C GLN A 106 8.96 4.64 5.12
N ARG A 107 9.45 3.54 5.75
CA ARG A 107 10.83 3.48 6.28
C ARG A 107 11.85 3.68 5.17
N GLU A 108 11.74 2.97 4.06
CA GLU A 108 12.63 3.09 2.89
C GLU A 108 12.63 4.51 2.31
N ALA A 109 11.46 5.13 2.15
CA ALA A 109 11.33 6.50 1.67
C ALA A 109 12.00 7.51 2.63
N HIS A 110 11.83 7.34 3.94
CA HIS A 110 12.47 8.19 4.95
C HIS A 110 13.99 8.00 4.96
N THR A 111 14.47 6.75 4.93
CA THR A 111 15.90 6.42 4.84
C THR A 111 16.54 7.02 3.59
N LYS A 112 15.86 6.98 2.44
CA LYS A 112 16.33 7.61 1.19
C LYS A 112 16.40 9.14 1.27
N ALA A 113 15.42 9.77 1.93
CA ALA A 113 15.45 11.22 2.14
C ALA A 113 16.60 11.64 3.08
N LEU A 114 16.80 10.89 4.18
CA LEU A 114 17.86 11.13 5.15
C LEU A 114 19.25 10.87 4.56
N SER A 115 19.44 9.80 3.78
CA SER A 115 20.73 9.50 3.14
C SER A 115 21.12 10.56 2.12
N ALA A 116 20.16 11.09 1.35
CA ALA A 116 20.38 12.22 0.45
C ALA A 116 20.75 13.51 1.21
N GLN A 117 20.11 13.78 2.35
CA GLN A 117 20.46 14.92 3.22
C GLN A 117 21.87 14.77 3.80
N LEU A 118 22.23 13.59 4.32
CA LEU A 118 23.57 13.31 4.83
C LEU A 118 24.64 13.39 3.73
N ALA A 119 24.35 12.97 2.51
CA ALA A 119 25.27 13.10 1.38
C ALA A 119 25.58 14.57 1.09
N VAL A 120 24.55 15.43 0.98
CA VAL A 120 24.72 16.87 0.78
C VAL A 120 25.51 17.52 1.92
N LEU A 121 25.22 17.16 3.17
CA LEU A 121 25.94 17.69 4.35
C LEU A 121 27.41 17.26 4.36
N ARG A 122 27.73 16.01 3.97
CA ARG A 122 29.12 15.54 3.84
C ARG A 122 29.87 16.29 2.73
N THR A 123 29.28 16.43 1.55
CA THR A 123 29.91 17.17 0.44
C THR A 123 30.04 18.68 0.70
N GLY A 124 29.28 19.24 1.65
CA GLY A 124 29.37 20.65 2.06
C GLY A 124 30.35 20.91 3.20
N VAL A 125 31.03 19.88 3.73
CA VAL A 125 32.01 19.96 4.82
C VAL A 125 33.45 19.80 4.32
N ASP A 126 33.64 19.35 3.08
CA ASP A 126 34.94 19.04 2.45
C ASP A 126 35.46 20.23 1.60
N SER A 127 35.38 21.47 2.11
CA SER A 127 35.75 22.68 1.35
C SER A 127 36.39 23.81 2.17
N ASP A 128 36.93 23.51 3.35
CA ASP A 128 37.95 24.33 4.01
C ASP A 128 39.11 23.42 4.44
N ASP A 129 40.28 23.69 3.87
CA ASP A 129 41.51 22.91 4.01
C ASP A 129 42.36 23.51 5.14
N GLU A 130 42.45 22.86 6.31
CA GLU A 130 43.48 23.16 7.32
C GLU A 130 43.83 21.90 8.16
N PRO A 131 45.07 21.36 8.08
CA PRO A 131 45.44 20.10 8.72
C PRO A 131 45.88 20.23 10.20
N GLY A 132 44.91 20.45 11.09
CA GLY A 132 45.10 20.40 12.55
C GLY A 132 45.19 18.97 13.13
N SER A 133 46.38 18.54 13.55
CA SER A 133 46.68 17.18 14.07
C SER A 133 46.28 16.97 15.57
N PRO A 134 46.46 15.79 16.22
CA PRO A 134 45.33 15.07 16.80
C PRO A 134 45.33 14.97 18.34
N ALA A 135 44.15 15.19 18.97
CA ALA A 135 43.99 15.11 20.42
C ALA A 135 42.96 14.05 20.87
N SER A 136 43.50 12.87 21.18
CA SER A 136 42.98 11.79 22.04
C SER A 136 41.67 12.02 22.83
N ALA A 137 40.62 11.21 22.54
CA ALA A 137 39.53 10.91 23.48
C ALA A 137 38.83 9.55 23.21
N LYS A 138 39.59 8.46 23.40
CA LYS A 138 39.15 7.17 23.98
C LYS A 138 37.78 6.57 23.54
N THR A 139 37.82 5.60 22.62
CA THR A 139 36.94 4.41 22.65
C THR A 139 37.64 3.27 23.43
N PRO A 140 37.00 2.13 23.75
CA PRO A 140 35.58 1.75 23.67
C PRO A 140 35.02 1.27 25.04
N ALA A 141 33.87 0.57 25.00
CA ALA A 141 33.34 -0.42 25.96
C ALA A 141 32.15 -0.01 26.87
N ASN A 142 30.94 -0.33 26.38
CA ASN A 142 30.10 -1.34 27.05
C ASN A 142 29.22 -2.05 25.99
N SER A 143 29.58 -3.29 25.68
CA SER A 143 28.68 -4.27 25.09
C SER A 143 28.12 -5.07 26.24
N ASP A 144 26.80 -5.11 26.40
CA ASP A 144 26.13 -6.08 27.28
C ASP A 144 24.78 -6.46 26.66
N THR A 145 24.76 -7.70 26.15
CA THR A 145 23.61 -8.61 26.01
C THR A 145 23.10 -8.98 27.43
N GLU A 146 21.95 -9.57 27.72
CA GLU A 146 20.84 -10.12 26.92
C GLU A 146 19.65 -9.12 26.89
N GLU A 147 18.35 -9.36 27.14
CA GLU A 147 17.54 -10.57 27.38
C GLU A 147 16.10 -10.34 26.84
N GLU A 148 15.33 -11.41 26.65
CA GLU A 148 13.90 -11.36 26.30
C GLU A 148 13.04 -10.99 27.53
N GLY A 149 11.95 -10.26 27.33
CA GLY A 149 11.03 -9.87 28.41
C GLY A 149 9.61 -9.66 27.89
N ASP A 150 8.71 -10.57 28.27
CA ASP A 150 7.32 -10.68 27.83
C ASP A 150 6.55 -9.36 27.72
N VAL A 151 5.85 -9.19 26.59
CA VAL A 151 4.83 -8.14 26.42
C VAL A 151 3.53 -8.60 27.09
N ASP A 152 3.42 -8.29 28.38
CA ASP A 152 2.25 -8.62 29.19
C ASP A 152 0.96 -8.02 28.59
N MET A 153 0.16 -8.88 27.95
CA MET A 153 -1.01 -8.50 27.13
C MET A 153 -2.33 -8.58 27.92
N GLU A 154 -2.26 -8.48 29.25
CA GLU A 154 -3.39 -8.62 30.19
C GLU A 154 -3.72 -7.28 30.86
N ALA A 155 -4.34 -6.36 30.11
CA ALA A 155 -4.87 -5.09 30.63
C ALA A 155 -6.18 -4.67 29.95
N PHE A 156 -7.00 -5.62 29.52
CA PHE A 156 -8.35 -5.38 28.96
C PHE A 156 -9.44 -6.17 29.71
N ALA A 157 -9.39 -6.14 31.04
CA ALA A 157 -10.46 -6.62 31.91
C ALA A 157 -10.65 -5.66 33.09
N GLY A 158 -11.85 -5.08 33.19
CA GLY A 158 -12.21 -4.03 34.15
C GLY A 158 -12.58 -2.72 33.43
N ASP A 159 -13.75 -2.13 33.63
CA ASP A 159 -14.88 -2.56 34.46
C ASP A 159 -16.16 -1.92 33.88
N LEU A 160 -17.32 -2.60 33.97
CA LEU A 160 -18.57 -2.08 33.43
C LEU A 160 -19.74 -2.39 34.37
N GLU A 161 -19.91 -1.53 35.37
CA GLU A 161 -21.17 -1.28 36.10
C GLU A 161 -21.89 -0.04 35.54
#